data_AF-A0A179EWJ2-F1
#
_entry.id   AF-A0A179EWJ2-F1
#
_cell.length_a   1.000
_cell.length_b   1.000
_cell.length_c   1.000
_cell.angle_alpha   90.00
_cell.angle_beta   90.00
_cell.angle_gamma   90.00
#
_symmetry.space_group_name_H-M   'P 1'
#
loop_
_entity.id
_entity.type
_entity.pdbx_description
1 polymer ?
#
loop_
_entity_poly.entity_id
_entity_poly.type
_entity_poly.pdbx_seq_one_letter_code
_entity_poly.pdbx_strand_id
1 'polypeptide(L)'
;MNLRSPEAFAMYTFNDHMAYGALEVVQNMLLDFDEAYKAQQWREALAVVEGMALFMLVGEGHTMCVADDGEMIEKTAAQITRMVLAALAVLDGKAQLADDTDTKNLGSAGGYSPFESKDVQVPSGQLGFYLQSYACRCGITVPGVEDISKDVDLTMPKMNAKDPWAWARTFSNYRLMCVPPVYAFRGTHRRAIGGDGLDISTWSNAERRHYAFDKKDPLPKDTVKNLKEGLVLTLA
;
A
#
# COMPACT_ATOMS: atom_id res chain seq x y z
N MET A 1 -7.78 -15.55 -11.58
CA MET A 1 -7.10 -16.30 -10.50
C MET A 1 -6.06 -15.41 -9.89
N ASN A 2 -5.99 -15.32 -8.56
CA ASN A 2 -4.99 -14.54 -7.86
C ASN A 2 -3.80 -15.44 -7.48
N LEU A 3 -2.59 -15.12 -7.96
CA LEU A 3 -1.35 -15.88 -7.70
C LEU A 3 -0.92 -15.88 -6.23
N ARG A 4 -1.57 -15.10 -5.37
CA ARG A 4 -1.38 -15.08 -3.91
C ARG A 4 -2.52 -15.80 -3.16
N SER A 5 -3.42 -16.47 -3.88
CA SER A 5 -4.48 -17.29 -3.30
C SER A 5 -4.19 -18.77 -3.59
N PRO A 6 -3.52 -19.50 -2.68
CA PRO A 6 -3.26 -20.94 -2.85
C PRO A 6 -4.53 -21.76 -3.11
N GLU A 7 -5.65 -21.36 -2.51
CA GLU A 7 -6.94 -22.04 -2.69
C GLU A 7 -7.42 -22.00 -4.14
N ALA A 8 -7.15 -20.91 -4.86
CA ALA A 8 -7.45 -20.80 -6.30
C ALA A 8 -6.67 -21.81 -7.17
N PHE A 9 -5.67 -22.49 -6.59
CA PHE A 9 -4.80 -23.47 -7.23
C PHE A 9 -4.87 -24.85 -6.56
N ALA A 10 -5.92 -25.14 -5.78
CA ALA A 10 -6.07 -26.39 -5.04
C ALA A 10 -4.85 -26.69 -4.13
N MET A 11 -4.35 -25.64 -3.47
CA MET A 11 -3.24 -25.71 -2.51
C MET A 11 -3.69 -25.19 -1.14
N TYR A 12 -3.02 -25.67 -0.10
CA TYR A 12 -3.08 -25.07 1.23
C TYR A 12 -1.67 -24.86 1.76
N THR A 13 -1.42 -23.75 2.44
CA THR A 13 -0.08 -23.39 2.94
C THR A 13 -0.13 -23.08 4.44
N PHE A 14 -0.80 -22.00 4.82
CA PHE A 14 -1.08 -21.57 6.18
C PHE A 14 -2.32 -20.66 6.17
N ASN A 15 -2.85 -20.34 7.35
CA ASN A 15 -3.98 -19.41 7.48
C ASN A 15 -3.59 -18.00 7.02
N ASP A 16 -4.51 -17.26 6.41
CA ASP A 16 -4.30 -15.86 5.99
C ASP A 16 -3.22 -15.64 4.93
N HIS A 17 -2.79 -16.68 4.19
CA HIS A 17 -1.80 -16.53 3.11
C HIS A 17 -2.17 -15.40 2.15
N MET A 18 -3.44 -15.35 1.72
CA MET A 18 -3.91 -14.33 0.79
C MET A 18 -3.84 -12.92 1.39
N ALA A 19 -4.10 -12.79 2.70
CA ALA A 19 -4.03 -11.52 3.40
C ALA A 19 -2.59 -11.01 3.49
N TYR A 20 -1.66 -11.87 3.88
CA TYR A 20 -0.23 -11.54 3.87
C TYR A 20 0.30 -11.30 2.45
N GLY A 21 -0.25 -11.99 1.45
CA GLY A 21 0.07 -11.74 0.05
C GLY A 21 -0.38 -10.36 -0.42
N ALA A 22 -1.58 -9.93 -0.05
CA ALA A 22 -2.05 -8.56 -0.31
C ALA A 22 -1.20 -7.53 0.43
N LEU A 23 -0.84 -7.81 1.69
CA LEU A 23 0.06 -6.96 2.47
C LEU A 23 1.45 -6.83 1.82
N GLU A 24 2.00 -7.91 1.26
CA GLU A 24 3.28 -7.90 0.53
C GLU A 24 3.22 -6.94 -0.67
N VAL A 25 2.10 -6.91 -1.40
CA VAL A 25 1.88 -5.96 -2.52
C VAL A 25 1.83 -4.52 -2.02
N VAL A 26 1.09 -4.25 -0.95
CA VAL A 26 1.05 -2.92 -0.32
C VAL A 26 2.44 -2.48 0.14
N GLN A 27 3.19 -3.38 0.78
CA GLN A 27 4.55 -3.11 1.22
C GLN A 27 5.50 -2.81 0.06
N ASN A 28 5.36 -3.50 -1.08
CA ASN A 28 6.12 -3.19 -2.29
C ASN A 28 5.81 -1.79 -2.82
N MET A 29 4.53 -1.40 -2.90
CA MET A 29 4.16 -0.06 -3.32
C MET A 29 4.69 1.03 -2.36
N LEU A 30 4.75 0.76 -1.05
CA LEU A 30 5.39 1.69 -0.10
C LEU A 30 6.92 1.80 -0.34
N LEU A 31 7.58 0.71 -0.74
CA LEU A 31 9.00 0.73 -1.13
C LEU A 31 9.21 1.53 -2.42
N ASP A 32 8.38 1.30 -3.43
CA ASP A 32 8.43 2.03 -4.71
C ASP A 32 8.20 3.54 -4.50
N PHE A 33 7.25 3.89 -3.63
CA PHE A 33 7.03 5.28 -3.25
C PHE A 33 8.26 5.86 -2.55
N ASP A 34 8.85 5.16 -1.58
CA ASP A 34 10.04 5.64 -0.86
C ASP A 34 11.22 5.90 -1.81
N GLU A 35 11.41 5.03 -2.80
CA GLU A 35 12.42 5.20 -3.86
C GLU A 35 12.16 6.47 -4.67
N ALA A 36 10.95 6.60 -5.25
CA ALA A 36 10.58 7.77 -6.05
C ALA A 36 10.60 9.08 -5.23
N TYR A 37 10.14 9.03 -3.97
CA TYR A 37 10.10 10.17 -3.05
C TYR A 37 11.52 10.67 -2.72
N LYS A 38 12.44 9.76 -2.40
CA LYS A 38 13.86 10.10 -2.16
C LYS A 38 14.54 10.63 -3.40
N ALA A 39 14.23 10.07 -4.56
CA ALA A 39 14.72 10.53 -5.85
C ALA A 39 14.08 11.85 -6.33
N GLN A 40 13.11 12.40 -5.58
CA GLN A 40 12.35 13.61 -5.94
C GLN A 40 11.59 13.48 -7.27
N GLN A 41 11.29 12.25 -7.69
CA GLN A 41 10.50 11.92 -8.88
C GLN A 41 9.00 11.98 -8.55
N TRP A 42 8.49 13.19 -8.41
CA TRP A 42 7.12 13.43 -7.95
C TRP A 42 6.03 12.79 -8.84
N ARG A 43 6.25 12.69 -10.16
CA ARG A 43 5.30 12.02 -11.08
C ARG A 43 5.23 10.51 -10.82
N GLU A 44 6.38 9.88 -10.59
CA GLU A 44 6.45 8.45 -10.26
C GLU A 44 5.86 8.20 -8.87
N ALA A 45 6.18 9.04 -7.89
CA ALA A 45 5.59 8.96 -6.55
C ALA A 45 4.06 9.08 -6.58
N LEU A 46 3.51 9.98 -7.43
CA LEU A 46 2.06 10.08 -7.63
C LEU A 46 1.48 8.85 -8.31
N ALA A 47 2.13 8.33 -9.36
CA ALA A 47 1.67 7.11 -10.03
C ALA A 47 1.59 5.92 -9.06
N VAL A 48 2.54 5.82 -8.11
CA VAL A 48 2.49 4.82 -7.04
C VAL A 48 1.34 5.07 -6.08
N VAL A 49 1.07 6.33 -5.69
CA VAL A 49 -0.08 6.68 -4.83
C VAL A 49 -1.41 6.34 -5.51
N GLU A 50 -1.56 6.64 -6.80
CA GLU A 50 -2.74 6.29 -7.59
C GLU A 50 -2.88 4.77 -7.72
N GLY A 51 -1.77 4.06 -7.98
CA GLY A 51 -1.73 2.61 -8.02
C GLY A 51 -2.15 1.96 -6.69
N MET A 52 -1.68 2.50 -5.57
CA MET A 52 -2.12 2.10 -4.22
C MET A 52 -3.62 2.32 -4.04
N ALA A 53 -4.13 3.50 -4.40
CA ALA A 53 -5.55 3.80 -4.28
C ALA A 53 -6.42 2.83 -5.11
N LEU A 54 -6.03 2.56 -6.36
CA LEU A 54 -6.70 1.58 -7.22
C LEU A 54 -6.64 0.18 -6.61
N PHE A 55 -5.47 -0.26 -6.14
CA PHE A 55 -5.32 -1.58 -5.54
C PHE A 55 -6.18 -1.74 -4.27
N MET A 56 -6.32 -0.68 -3.47
CA MET A 56 -7.15 -0.67 -2.28
C MET A 56 -8.65 -0.62 -2.57
N LEU A 57 -9.08 0.12 -3.60
CA LEU A 57 -10.50 0.36 -3.90
C LEU A 57 -11.13 -0.70 -4.80
N VAL A 58 -10.40 -1.14 -5.84
CA VAL A 58 -10.91 -2.06 -6.85
C VAL A 58 -10.10 -3.35 -6.96
N GLY A 59 -8.89 -3.37 -6.40
CA GLY A 59 -8.04 -4.56 -6.32
C GLY A 59 -8.27 -5.37 -5.05
N GLU A 60 -7.26 -6.16 -4.71
CA GLU A 60 -7.25 -7.08 -3.56
C GLU A 60 -6.62 -6.44 -2.31
N GLY A 61 -6.41 -5.13 -2.30
CA GLY A 61 -5.70 -4.45 -1.22
C GLY A 61 -6.41 -4.56 0.14
N HIS A 62 -7.75 -4.48 0.17
CA HIS A 62 -8.50 -4.63 1.41
C HIS A 62 -8.36 -6.03 2.04
N THR A 63 -8.00 -7.05 1.26
CA THR A 63 -7.77 -8.41 1.75
C THR A 63 -6.62 -8.46 2.78
N MET A 64 -5.71 -7.49 2.82
CA MET A 64 -4.71 -7.43 3.91
C MET A 64 -5.36 -7.28 5.30
N CYS A 65 -6.53 -6.65 5.40
CA CYS A 65 -7.18 -6.36 6.67
C CYS A 65 -7.73 -7.60 7.39
N VAL A 66 -7.74 -8.77 6.74
CA VAL A 66 -8.12 -10.03 7.37
C VAL A 66 -6.91 -10.82 7.90
N ALA A 67 -5.69 -10.28 7.81
CA ALA A 67 -4.53 -10.88 8.44
C ALA A 67 -4.68 -10.89 9.98
N ASP A 68 -4.15 -11.92 10.62
CA ASP A 68 -4.20 -12.12 12.07
C ASP A 68 -3.33 -11.12 12.87
N ASP A 69 -2.40 -10.40 12.23
CA ASP A 69 -1.57 -9.36 12.86
C ASP A 69 -2.20 -7.97 12.74
N GLY A 70 -3.17 -7.69 13.60
CA GLY A 70 -3.88 -6.41 13.64
C GLY A 70 -2.96 -5.19 13.88
N GLU A 71 -1.88 -5.34 14.65
CA GLU A 71 -0.93 -4.26 14.90
C GLU A 71 -0.16 -3.90 13.62
N MET A 72 0.30 -4.90 12.85
CA MET A 72 0.95 -4.68 11.56
C MET A 72 0.01 -4.01 10.56
N ILE A 73 -1.26 -4.39 10.53
CA ILE A 73 -2.26 -3.77 9.66
C ILE A 73 -2.49 -2.30 10.04
N GLU A 74 -2.63 -1.98 11.32
CA GLU A 74 -2.79 -0.61 11.78
C GLU A 74 -1.58 0.25 11.38
N LYS A 75 -0.36 -0.23 11.63
CA LYS A 75 0.87 0.47 11.23
C LYS A 75 0.94 0.65 9.70
N THR A 76 0.47 -0.31 8.93
CA THR A 76 0.43 -0.24 7.46
C THR A 76 -0.55 0.83 6.98
N ALA A 77 -1.77 0.86 7.53
CA ALA A 77 -2.77 1.90 7.22
C ALA A 77 -2.26 3.32 7.57
N ALA A 78 -1.60 3.45 8.74
CA ALA A 78 -0.98 4.69 9.16
C ALA A 78 0.16 5.12 8.21
N GLN A 79 0.90 4.17 7.62
CA GLN A 79 1.96 4.45 6.66
C GLN A 79 1.40 4.82 5.28
N ILE A 80 0.34 4.15 4.80
CA ILE A 80 -0.39 4.54 3.58
C ILE A 80 -0.91 5.97 3.68
N THR A 81 -1.48 6.33 4.83
CA THR A 81 -1.96 7.70 5.07
C THR A 81 -0.82 8.71 4.94
N ARG A 82 0.34 8.44 5.55
CA ARG A 82 1.53 9.29 5.44
C ARG A 82 2.08 9.37 4.01
N MET A 83 1.97 8.30 3.23
CA MET A 83 2.35 8.28 1.81
C MET A 83 1.56 9.34 1.03
N VAL A 84 0.23 9.31 1.17
CA VAL A 84 -0.67 10.26 0.50
C VAL A 84 -0.35 11.70 0.92
N LEU A 85 -0.20 11.93 2.22
CA LEU A 85 0.10 13.27 2.75
C LEU A 85 1.48 13.79 2.33
N ALA A 86 2.50 12.91 2.29
CA ALA A 86 3.83 13.25 1.82
C ALA A 86 3.82 13.60 0.32
N ALA A 87 3.06 12.87 -0.50
CA ALA A 87 2.88 13.17 -1.92
C ALA A 87 2.21 14.55 -2.12
N LEU A 88 1.13 14.83 -1.39
CA LEU A 88 0.45 16.12 -1.45
C LEU A 88 1.35 17.28 -1.03
N ALA A 89 2.17 17.10 0.01
CA ALA A 89 3.10 18.12 0.43
C ALA A 89 4.18 18.43 -0.63
N VAL A 90 4.61 17.41 -1.40
CA VAL A 90 5.53 17.59 -2.53
C VAL A 90 4.87 18.39 -3.64
N LEU A 91 3.59 18.16 -3.93
CA LEU A 91 2.85 18.93 -4.94
C LEU A 91 2.59 20.37 -4.52
N ASP A 92 2.22 20.58 -3.24
CA ASP A 92 2.01 21.91 -2.63
C ASP A 92 3.29 22.76 -2.77
N GLY A 93 4.45 22.19 -2.39
CA GLY A 93 5.75 22.85 -2.54
C GLY A 93 6.19 23.12 -3.99
N LYS A 94 5.58 22.46 -4.99
CA LYS A 94 5.88 22.66 -6.42
C LYS A 94 4.84 23.53 -7.14
N ALA A 95 3.86 24.07 -6.43
CA ALA A 95 2.71 24.79 -7.00
C ALA A 95 1.96 24.00 -8.10
N GLN A 96 2.05 22.66 -8.08
CA GLN A 96 1.35 21.77 -9.02
C GLN A 96 -0.09 21.46 -8.59
N LEU A 97 -0.55 22.05 -7.49
CA LEU A 97 -1.95 21.96 -7.04
C LEU A 97 -2.77 23.21 -7.39
N ALA A 98 -2.17 24.23 -8.01
CA ALA A 98 -2.90 25.40 -8.48
C ALA A 98 -3.68 25.09 -9.78
N ASP A 99 -4.79 25.81 -9.99
CA ASP A 99 -5.85 25.62 -11.00
C ASP A 99 -5.42 25.40 -12.48
N ASP A 100 -4.13 25.52 -12.81
CA ASP A 100 -3.59 25.54 -14.18
C ASP A 100 -2.51 24.46 -14.44
N THR A 101 -2.62 23.28 -13.82
CA THR A 101 -1.63 22.20 -14.02
C THR A 101 -2.24 20.81 -14.22
N ASP A 102 -1.45 19.90 -14.81
CA ASP A 102 -1.81 18.56 -15.35
C ASP A 102 -2.51 17.59 -14.37
N THR A 103 -2.57 17.88 -13.06
CA THR A 103 -3.03 16.95 -12.02
C THR A 103 -4.46 17.25 -11.57
N LYS A 104 -5.43 17.08 -12.48
CA LYS A 104 -6.86 17.06 -12.15
C LYS A 104 -7.30 15.62 -11.88
N ASN A 105 -7.14 15.11 -10.66
CA ASN A 105 -7.93 14.01 -10.08
C ASN A 105 -7.43 13.66 -8.65
N LEU A 106 -8.07 14.22 -7.62
CA LEU A 106 -7.94 13.72 -6.24
C LEU A 106 -9.31 13.16 -5.83
N GLY A 107 -9.51 11.87 -6.06
CA GLY A 107 -10.73 11.12 -5.71
C GLY A 107 -10.78 10.74 -4.22
N SER A 108 -12.00 10.65 -3.67
CA SER A 108 -12.32 10.54 -2.26
C SER A 108 -11.80 9.27 -1.56
N ALA A 109 -11.16 9.44 -0.40
CA ALA A 109 -10.84 8.36 0.53
C ALA A 109 -11.51 8.61 1.89
N GLY A 110 -12.54 7.82 2.20
CA GLY A 110 -13.33 7.91 3.44
C GLY A 110 -13.01 6.81 4.46
N GLY A 111 -12.75 7.23 5.71
CA GLY A 111 -13.14 6.65 7.01
C GLY A 111 -12.57 5.31 7.50
N TYR A 112 -11.73 5.30 8.57
CA TYR A 112 -11.51 4.20 9.57
C TYR A 112 -10.67 4.69 10.79
N SER A 113 -10.88 4.22 12.04
CA SER A 113 -10.27 4.69 13.34
C SER A 113 -10.08 3.52 14.36
N PRO A 114 -9.27 3.57 15.47
CA PRO A 114 -8.09 4.38 15.94
C PRO A 114 -6.79 3.52 16.20
N PHE A 115 -5.53 4.01 16.45
CA PHE A 115 -4.93 4.59 17.70
C PHE A 115 -3.57 5.38 17.53
N GLU A 116 -3.04 5.92 18.66
CA GLU A 116 -2.14 7.08 18.86
C GLU A 116 -0.59 6.82 18.90
N SER A 117 0.24 7.78 18.44
CA SER A 117 1.65 7.94 18.87
C SER A 117 2.20 9.38 18.74
N LYS A 118 3.16 9.77 19.58
CA LYS A 118 3.45 11.15 20.05
C LYS A 118 4.16 12.15 19.11
N ASP A 119 4.53 11.81 17.87
CA ASP A 119 5.19 12.77 16.98
C ASP A 119 4.44 12.89 15.63
N VAL A 120 3.82 14.06 15.40
CA VAL A 120 2.86 14.31 14.30
C VAL A 120 1.81 13.20 14.23
N GLN A 121 0.81 13.33 15.10
CA GLN A 121 -0.37 12.49 15.06
C GLN A 121 -1.10 12.79 13.75
N VAL A 122 -1.14 11.81 12.85
CA VAL A 122 -2.20 11.73 11.85
C VAL A 122 -3.12 10.65 12.36
N PRO A 123 -4.16 10.99 13.15
CA PRO A 123 -5.11 10.00 13.63
C PRO A 123 -5.70 9.27 12.43
N SER A 124 -5.73 7.94 12.51
CA SER A 124 -6.45 7.11 11.55
C SER A 124 -7.86 7.68 11.35
N GLY A 125 -8.29 7.85 10.11
CA GLY A 125 -9.64 8.33 9.77
C GLY A 125 -9.75 9.84 9.57
N GLN A 126 -8.67 10.59 9.78
CA GLN A 126 -8.61 12.01 9.48
C GLN A 126 -8.02 12.33 8.09
N LEU A 127 -7.67 11.31 7.30
CA LEU A 127 -7.14 11.50 5.94
C LEU A 127 -8.04 12.42 5.13
N GLY A 128 -9.36 12.21 5.15
CA GLY A 128 -10.33 13.06 4.46
C GLY A 128 -10.23 14.54 4.85
N PHE A 129 -9.97 14.84 6.12
CA PHE A 129 -9.80 16.22 6.58
C PHE A 129 -8.47 16.82 6.13
N TYR A 130 -7.38 16.05 6.19
CA TYR A 130 -6.09 16.51 5.66
C TYR A 130 -6.14 16.73 4.15
N LEU A 131 -6.84 15.88 3.40
CA LEU A 131 -7.11 16.06 1.97
C LEU A 131 -7.85 17.39 1.71
N GLN A 132 -8.90 17.67 2.49
CA GLN A 132 -9.62 18.94 2.42
C GLN A 132 -8.71 20.12 2.75
N SER A 133 -7.92 20.06 3.82
CA SER A 133 -6.98 21.13 4.18
C SER A 133 -5.93 21.41 3.09
N TYR A 134 -5.43 20.36 2.42
CA TYR A 134 -4.55 20.52 1.26
C TYR A 134 -5.28 21.13 0.05
N ALA A 135 -6.50 20.68 -0.25
CA ALA A 135 -7.31 21.24 -1.33
C ALA A 135 -7.60 22.74 -1.09
N CYS A 136 -8.05 23.12 0.10
CA CYS A 136 -8.31 24.52 0.49
C CYS A 136 -7.05 25.39 0.39
N ARG A 137 -5.90 24.90 0.86
CA ARG A 137 -4.61 25.62 0.76
C ARG A 137 -4.22 25.92 -0.68
N CYS A 138 -4.56 25.02 -1.60
CA CYS A 138 -4.24 25.14 -3.01
C CYS A 138 -5.34 25.81 -3.85
N GLY A 139 -6.42 26.27 -3.22
CA GLY A 139 -7.55 26.89 -3.91
C GLY A 139 -8.49 25.91 -4.61
N ILE A 140 -8.31 24.59 -4.44
CA ILE A 140 -9.14 23.57 -5.06
C ILE A 140 -10.47 23.45 -4.29
N THR A 141 -11.59 23.64 -4.98
CA THR A 141 -12.93 23.37 -4.43
C THR A 141 -13.30 21.91 -4.68
N VAL A 142 -13.53 21.13 -3.61
CA VAL A 142 -14.02 19.75 -3.71
C VAL A 142 -15.55 19.76 -3.68
N PRO A 143 -16.25 19.50 -4.80
CA PRO A 143 -17.71 19.61 -4.86
C PRO A 143 -18.40 18.59 -3.94
N GLY A 144 -19.42 19.04 -3.20
CA GLY A 144 -20.26 18.16 -2.36
C GLY A 144 -19.67 17.81 -0.98
N VAL A 145 -18.57 18.43 -0.59
CA VAL A 145 -17.94 18.24 0.72
C VAL A 145 -18.05 19.54 1.51
N GLU A 146 -18.69 19.48 2.68
CA GLU A 146 -18.74 20.62 3.62
C GLU A 146 -17.33 20.83 4.19
N ASP A 147 -16.80 22.06 4.11
CA ASP A 147 -15.47 22.40 4.63
C ASP A 147 -15.51 22.48 6.16
N ILE A 148 -15.36 21.32 6.79
CA ILE A 148 -15.26 21.16 8.24
C ILE A 148 -13.80 21.07 8.71
N SER A 149 -12.84 21.42 7.85
CA SER A 149 -11.42 21.47 8.23
C SER A 149 -11.13 22.48 9.35
N LYS A 150 -12.04 23.44 9.57
CA LYS A 150 -12.01 24.42 10.67
C LYS A 150 -12.54 23.88 11.99
N ASP A 151 -13.28 22.76 11.96
CA ASP A 151 -13.91 22.16 13.14
C ASP A 151 -13.02 21.09 13.81
N VAL A 152 -11.89 20.76 13.17
CA VAL A 152 -10.90 19.80 13.67
C VAL A 152 -9.57 20.53 13.83
N ASP A 153 -8.93 20.41 14.99
CA ASP A 153 -7.58 20.95 15.23
C ASP A 153 -6.52 20.13 14.46
N LEU A 154 -6.39 20.43 13.16
CA LEU A 154 -5.45 19.77 12.26
C LEU A 154 -4.12 20.54 12.27
N THR A 155 -3.09 19.93 12.84
CA THR A 155 -1.74 20.50 12.77
C THR A 155 -1.14 20.22 11.40
N MET A 156 -1.28 21.18 10.49
CA MET A 156 -0.63 21.10 9.20
C MET A 156 0.86 21.46 9.29
N PRO A 157 1.74 20.80 8.53
CA PRO A 157 3.14 21.14 8.48
C PRO A 157 3.36 22.48 7.79
N LYS A 158 4.49 23.14 8.15
CA LYS A 158 4.94 24.38 7.51
C LYS A 158 5.15 24.15 6.01
N MET A 159 4.78 25.15 5.20
CA MET A 159 5.14 25.19 3.79
C MET A 159 6.66 25.02 3.64
N ASN A 160 7.08 24.16 2.70
CA ASN A 160 8.48 23.82 2.41
C ASN A 160 9.26 23.09 3.52
N ALA A 161 8.59 22.49 4.50
CA ALA A 161 9.26 21.56 5.41
C ALA A 161 9.88 20.39 4.62
N LYS A 162 11.12 19.99 4.96
CA LYS A 162 11.87 18.95 4.24
C LYS A 162 11.22 17.57 4.29
N ASP A 163 10.59 17.23 5.43
CA ASP A 163 9.86 15.99 5.64
C ASP A 163 8.58 16.29 6.46
N PRO A 164 7.57 16.89 5.82
CA PRO A 164 6.43 17.52 6.50
C PRO A 164 5.58 16.52 7.31
N TRP A 165 5.59 15.24 6.92
CA TRP A 165 4.82 14.17 7.55
C TRP A 165 5.70 13.09 8.19
N ALA A 166 6.97 13.40 8.40
CA ALA A 166 7.97 12.49 8.97
C ALA A 166 8.06 11.14 8.24
N TRP A 167 7.87 11.12 6.91
CA TRP A 167 7.90 9.92 6.07
C TRP A 167 9.19 9.12 6.30
N ALA A 168 10.36 9.77 6.22
CA ALA A 168 11.63 9.04 6.24
C ALA A 168 11.84 8.28 7.56
N ARG A 169 11.50 8.94 8.68
CA ARG A 169 11.62 8.35 10.02
C ARG A 169 10.57 7.26 10.25
N THR A 170 9.31 7.55 9.93
CA THR A 170 8.19 6.61 10.16
C THR A 170 8.31 5.37 9.28
N PHE A 171 8.71 5.53 8.02
CA PHE A 171 8.93 4.40 7.12
C PHE A 171 10.12 3.54 7.55
N SER A 172 11.20 4.15 8.04
CA SER A 172 12.33 3.39 8.60
C SER A 172 11.90 2.51 9.79
N ASN A 173 11.07 3.05 10.68
CA ASN A 173 10.51 2.29 11.80
C ASN A 173 9.52 1.21 11.34
N TYR A 174 8.65 1.53 10.37
CA TYR A 174 7.72 0.60 9.76
C TYR A 174 8.45 -0.64 9.21
N ARG A 175 9.54 -0.43 8.46
CA ARG A 175 10.36 -1.51 7.89
C ARG A 175 10.96 -2.46 8.92
N LEU A 176 11.20 -1.98 10.15
CA LEU A 176 11.74 -2.79 11.23
C LEU A 176 10.66 -3.60 11.95
N MET A 177 9.46 -3.01 12.11
CA MET A 177 8.39 -3.60 12.92
C MET A 177 7.41 -4.46 12.13
N CYS A 178 7.25 -4.20 10.83
CA CYS A 178 6.19 -4.81 10.02
C CYS A 178 6.70 -5.92 9.10
N VAL A 179 7.74 -6.62 9.52
CA VAL A 179 8.25 -7.79 8.80
C VAL A 179 7.29 -8.96 9.03
N PRO A 180 6.83 -9.64 7.96
CA PRO A 180 5.89 -10.74 8.11
C PRO A 180 6.39 -11.87 9.01
N PRO A 181 5.47 -12.60 9.67
CA PRO A 181 5.83 -13.65 10.59
C PRO A 181 6.47 -14.85 9.89
N VAL A 182 7.32 -15.57 10.63
CA VAL A 182 8.13 -16.70 10.12
C VAL A 182 7.28 -17.80 9.46
N TYR A 183 6.08 -18.06 9.99
CA TYR A 183 5.19 -19.08 9.44
C TYR A 183 4.68 -18.72 8.05
N ALA A 184 4.48 -17.43 7.76
CA ALA A 184 4.02 -16.99 6.45
C ALA A 184 5.06 -17.27 5.36
N PHE A 185 6.34 -17.38 5.74
CA PHE A 185 7.46 -17.60 4.81
C PHE A 185 8.11 -18.97 4.99
N ARG A 186 7.28 -20.03 5.10
CA ARG A 186 7.73 -21.42 5.09
C ARG A 186 8.80 -21.71 6.17
N GLY A 187 8.67 -21.08 7.34
CA GLY A 187 9.63 -21.22 8.43
C GLY A 187 10.90 -20.38 8.30
N THR A 188 10.99 -19.52 7.27
CA THR A 188 12.17 -18.67 7.03
C THR A 188 11.94 -17.27 7.60
N HIS A 189 12.88 -16.80 8.40
CA HIS A 189 12.87 -15.43 8.91
C HIS A 189 13.20 -14.44 7.78
N ARG A 190 12.29 -13.50 7.50
CA ARG A 190 12.53 -12.38 6.57
C ARG A 190 13.22 -11.23 7.31
N ARG A 191 14.05 -10.44 6.62
CA ARG A 191 14.71 -9.25 7.23
C ARG A 191 14.13 -7.93 6.73
N ALA A 192 13.15 -7.99 5.84
CA ALA A 192 12.57 -6.85 5.17
C ALA A 192 11.09 -7.09 4.86
N ILE A 193 10.36 -5.99 4.76
CA ILE A 193 8.99 -5.93 4.22
C ILE A 193 8.97 -6.21 2.71
N GLY A 194 7.81 -6.57 2.19
CA GLY A 194 7.59 -6.78 0.76
C GLY A 194 8.34 -8.00 0.17
N GLY A 195 8.47 -7.98 -1.15
CA GLY A 195 8.97 -9.06 -1.99
C GLY A 195 7.87 -9.76 -2.77
N ASP A 196 8.08 -11.04 -3.04
CA ASP A 196 7.23 -11.87 -3.88
C ASP A 196 7.11 -13.30 -3.34
N GLY A 197 7.41 -13.49 -2.05
CA GLY A 197 7.55 -14.80 -1.44
C GLY A 197 6.22 -15.51 -1.18
N LEU A 198 5.11 -14.77 -1.29
CA LEU A 198 3.73 -15.28 -1.24
C LEU A 198 3.06 -15.34 -2.62
N ASP A 199 3.78 -14.93 -3.67
CA ASP A 199 3.35 -15.18 -5.04
C ASP A 199 3.77 -16.60 -5.44
N ILE A 200 2.81 -17.51 -5.64
CA ILE A 200 3.16 -18.91 -5.92
C ILE A 200 3.89 -19.09 -7.26
N SER A 201 3.85 -18.11 -8.17
CA SER A 201 4.58 -18.16 -9.44
C SER A 201 6.10 -18.06 -9.25
N THR A 202 6.56 -17.51 -8.12
CA THR A 202 7.99 -17.38 -7.78
C THR A 202 8.54 -18.62 -7.09
N TRP A 203 7.65 -19.51 -6.64
CA TRP A 203 8.02 -20.73 -5.95
C TRP A 203 8.63 -21.74 -6.90
N SER A 204 9.44 -22.63 -6.37
CA SER A 204 9.86 -23.80 -7.12
C SER A 204 8.67 -24.73 -7.36
N ASN A 205 8.76 -25.49 -8.44
CA ASN A 205 7.83 -26.57 -8.77
C ASN A 205 7.74 -27.63 -7.64
N ALA A 206 8.83 -27.86 -6.90
CA ALA A 206 8.83 -28.74 -5.74
C ALA A 206 8.02 -28.16 -4.56
N GLU A 207 8.18 -26.88 -4.26
CA GLU A 207 7.41 -26.18 -3.22
C GLU A 207 5.91 -26.20 -3.54
N ARG A 208 5.51 -25.85 -4.76
CA ARG A 208 4.08 -25.86 -5.13
C ARG A 208 3.45 -27.25 -4.99
N ARG A 209 4.12 -28.30 -5.47
CA ARG A 209 3.65 -29.69 -5.28
C ARG A 209 3.51 -30.10 -3.83
N HIS A 210 4.41 -29.62 -2.96
CA HIS A 210 4.37 -29.96 -1.55
C HIS A 210 3.05 -29.52 -0.91
N TYR A 211 2.58 -28.32 -1.27
CA TYR A 211 1.37 -27.69 -0.74
C TYR A 211 0.08 -28.00 -1.54
N ALA A 212 0.20 -28.52 -2.77
CA ALA A 212 -0.95 -28.97 -3.56
C ALA A 212 -1.62 -30.21 -2.94
N PHE A 213 -2.95 -30.29 -3.03
CA PHE A 213 -3.73 -31.41 -2.50
C PHE A 213 -3.46 -32.71 -3.25
N ASP A 214 -3.33 -32.65 -4.58
CA ASP A 214 -3.09 -33.81 -5.44
C ASP A 214 -1.59 -34.12 -5.66
N LYS A 215 -0.70 -33.34 -5.02
CA LYS A 215 0.76 -33.39 -5.16
C LYS A 215 1.27 -33.13 -6.58
N LYS A 216 0.45 -32.54 -7.46
CA LYS A 216 0.87 -32.05 -8.78
C LYS A 216 1.16 -30.56 -8.71
N ASP A 217 1.91 -30.06 -9.69
CA ASP A 217 2.22 -28.63 -9.77
C ASP A 217 1.04 -27.92 -10.47
N PRO A 218 0.30 -27.03 -9.78
CA PRO A 218 -0.81 -26.30 -10.39
C PRO A 218 -0.34 -25.18 -11.33
N LEU A 219 0.95 -24.84 -11.36
CA LEU A 219 1.53 -23.88 -12.29
C LEU A 219 2.73 -24.50 -13.02
N PRO A 220 2.49 -25.24 -14.13
CA PRO A 220 3.54 -25.80 -14.97
C PRO A 220 4.52 -24.74 -15.47
N LYS A 221 5.73 -25.16 -15.85
CA LYS A 221 6.80 -24.26 -16.29
C LYS A 221 6.39 -23.33 -17.44
N ASP A 222 5.64 -23.85 -18.41
CA ASP A 222 5.19 -23.07 -19.57
C ASP A 222 4.19 -21.98 -19.14
N THR A 223 3.31 -22.29 -18.19
CA THR A 223 2.39 -21.30 -17.60
C THR A 223 3.15 -20.20 -16.88
N VAL A 224 4.16 -20.55 -16.06
CA VAL A 224 5.01 -19.55 -15.37
C VAL A 224 5.79 -18.71 -16.38
N LYS A 225 6.28 -19.30 -17.47
CA LYS A 225 6.95 -18.57 -18.55
C LYS A 225 6.00 -17.58 -19.22
N ASN A 226 4.80 -18.03 -19.59
CA ASN A 226 3.79 -17.19 -20.21
C ASN A 226 3.40 -16.01 -19.31
N LEU A 227 3.24 -16.24 -18.01
CA LEU A 227 2.99 -15.19 -17.02
C LEU A 227 4.11 -14.13 -17.00
N LYS A 228 5.38 -14.56 -17.04
CA LYS A 228 6.53 -13.65 -17.11
C LYS A 228 6.60 -12.85 -18.41
N GLU A 229 6.03 -13.38 -19.49
CA GLU A 229 5.88 -12.71 -20.78
C GLU A 229 4.63 -11.80 -20.84
N GLY A 230 3.88 -11.67 -19.75
CA GLY A 230 2.69 -10.82 -19.66
C GLY A 230 1.42 -11.45 -20.26
N LEU A 231 1.43 -12.77 -20.53
CA LEU A 231 0.26 -13.48 -21.03
C LEU A 231 -0.70 -13.83 -19.89
N VAL A 232 -1.99 -13.77 -20.21
CA VAL A 232 -3.08 -14.06 -19.26
C VAL A 232 -3.25 -15.57 -19.07
N LEU A 233 -3.53 -15.99 -17.84
CA LEU A 233 -3.95 -17.37 -17.56
C LEU A 233 -5.30 -17.65 -18.21
N THR A 234 -5.30 -18.48 -19.25
CA THR A 234 -6.53 -19.04 -19.81
C THR A 234 -6.97 -20.23 -18.97
N LEU A 235 -8.22 -20.20 -18.49
CA LEU A 235 -8.88 -21.36 -17.87
C LEU A 235 -8.95 -22.49 -18.92
N ALA A 236 -8.52 -23.70 -18.53
CA ALA A 236 -8.82 -24.93 -19.24
C ALA A 236 -10.03 -25.61 -18.59
#